data_AF-A0A931NYR0-F1
#
_entry.id   AF-A0A931NYR0-F1
#
_cell.length_a   1.000
_cell.length_b   1.000
_cell.length_c   1.000
_cell.angle_alpha   90.00
_cell.angle_beta   90.00
_cell.angle_gamma   90.00
#
_symmetry.space_group_name_H-M   'P 1'
#
loop_
_entity.id
_entity.type
_entity.pdbx_description
1 polymer ?
#
loop_
_entity_poly.entity_id
_entity_poly.type
_entity_poly.pdbx_seq_one_letter_code
_entity_poly.pdbx_strand_id
1 'polypeptide(L)'
;MPREVDEKKTKRALRRLARAKAKAEAAGEDAKLSEWEDEFVASVEDRLNTFGSAFNDPEKGALDEALSGKQSLKLREIEKKASGKTRKPMSRGSGFKPKADSRSGGGFKRSSFKSKTERPSPRVRDINDDMPDSETPAPETEAPKVETPRPAHPPRLRVVKGGKDDE
;
A
#
# COMPACT_ATOMS: atom_id res chain seq x y z
N MET A 1 -2.76 23.10 21.41
CA MET A 1 -3.57 24.00 20.55
C MET A 1 -4.39 23.12 19.62
N PRO A 2 -5.72 23.27 19.55
CA PRO A 2 -6.52 22.63 18.49
C PRO A 2 -6.00 23.12 17.14
N ARG A 3 -5.83 22.22 16.16
CA ARG A 3 -5.41 22.61 14.82
C ARG A 3 -6.54 23.33 14.10
N GLU A 4 -6.22 24.43 13.44
CA GLU A 4 -7.13 25.06 12.50
C GLU A 4 -7.17 24.22 11.21
N VAL A 5 -8.25 23.46 11.04
CA VAL A 5 -8.50 22.67 9.83
C VAL A 5 -9.54 23.39 8.98
N ASP A 6 -9.27 23.51 7.68
CA ASP A 6 -10.20 24.13 6.73
C ASP A 6 -11.57 23.44 6.75
N GLU A 7 -12.64 24.19 7.04
CA GLU A 7 -14.02 23.68 6.96
C GLU A 7 -14.36 23.04 5.60
N LYS A 8 -13.72 23.51 4.53
CA LYS A 8 -13.91 22.94 3.18
C LYS A 8 -13.41 21.49 3.12
N LYS A 9 -12.32 21.18 3.82
CA LYS A 9 -11.73 19.85 3.88
C LYS A 9 -12.51 18.94 4.82
N THR A 10 -13.05 19.48 5.92
CA THR A 10 -13.96 18.75 6.82
C THR A 10 -15.24 18.34 6.08
N LYS A 11 -15.88 19.26 5.35
CA LYS A 11 -17.05 19.00 4.51
C LYS A 11 -16.76 17.97 3.40
N ARG A 12 -15.57 18.02 2.79
CA ARG A 12 -15.14 17.01 1.80
C ARG A 12 -14.97 15.63 2.44
N ALA A 13 -14.42 15.54 3.65
CA ALA A 13 -14.27 14.29 4.38
C ALA A 13 -15.65 13.69 4.74
N LEU A 14 -16.58 14.51 5.26
CA LEU A 14 -17.95 14.08 5.54
C LEU A 14 -18.68 13.55 4.30
N ARG A 15 -18.57 14.25 3.16
CA ARG A 15 -19.13 13.77 1.88
C ARG A 15 -18.53 12.44 1.44
N ARG A 16 -17.26 12.19 1.74
CA ARG A 16 -16.58 10.94 1.41
C ARG A 16 -17.09 9.79 2.28
N LEU A 17 -17.28 10.02 3.58
CA LEU A 17 -17.84 9.05 4.52
C LEU A 17 -19.28 8.68 4.13
N ALA A 18 -20.11 9.68 3.86
CA ALA A 18 -21.48 9.46 3.36
C ALA A 18 -21.50 8.65 2.05
N ARG A 19 -20.56 8.94 1.13
CA ARG A 19 -20.43 8.18 -0.12
C ARG A 19 -19.98 6.74 0.12
N ALA A 20 -19.08 6.51 1.09
CA ALA A 20 -18.62 5.18 1.44
C ALA A 20 -19.78 4.34 2.00
N LYS A 21 -20.58 4.90 2.93
CA LYS A 21 -21.80 4.29 3.46
C LYS A 21 -22.80 3.94 2.35
N ALA A 22 -23.19 4.92 1.54
CA ALA A 22 -24.15 4.72 0.47
C ALA A 22 -23.69 3.66 -0.55
N LYS A 23 -22.38 3.60 -0.84
CA LYS A 23 -21.83 2.55 -1.71
C LYS A 23 -21.87 1.18 -1.06
N ALA A 24 -21.58 1.07 0.24
CA ALA A 24 -21.62 -0.20 0.94
C ALA A 24 -23.05 -0.75 1.01
N GLU A 25 -24.03 0.11 1.31
CA GLU A 25 -25.46 -0.25 1.28
C GLU A 25 -25.90 -0.73 -0.11
N ALA A 26 -25.43 -0.06 -1.17
CA ALA A 26 -25.76 -0.42 -2.54
C ALA A 26 -25.07 -1.69 -3.06
N ALA A 27 -23.98 -2.13 -2.42
CA ALA A 27 -23.11 -3.18 -2.96
C ALA A 27 -23.52 -4.62 -2.56
N GLY A 28 -24.58 -4.78 -1.76
CA GLY A 28 -25.10 -6.09 -1.34
C GLY A 28 -24.32 -6.73 -0.18
N GLU A 29 -24.71 -7.95 0.22
CA GLU A 29 -24.18 -8.64 1.42
C GLU A 29 -22.66 -8.86 1.39
N ASP A 30 -22.09 -9.25 0.25
CA ASP A 30 -20.65 -9.56 0.13
C ASP A 30 -19.74 -8.34 0.29
N ALA A 31 -20.30 -7.15 0.06
CA ALA A 31 -19.59 -5.88 0.11
C ALA A 31 -20.08 -4.99 1.26
N LYS A 32 -20.88 -5.55 2.17
CA LYS A 32 -21.31 -4.89 3.40
C LYS A 32 -20.09 -4.48 4.23
N LEU A 33 -20.20 -3.33 4.88
CA LEU A 33 -19.22 -2.89 5.87
C LEU A 33 -19.14 -3.96 6.96
N SER A 34 -17.92 -4.30 7.36
CA SER A 34 -17.74 -5.08 8.58
C SER A 34 -18.24 -4.24 9.77
N GLU A 35 -18.67 -4.88 10.87
CA GLU A 35 -19.06 -4.17 12.10
C GLU A 35 -18.02 -3.10 12.51
N TRP A 36 -16.74 -3.48 12.54
CA TRP A 36 -15.64 -2.56 12.81
C TRP A 36 -15.48 -1.44 11.77
N GLU A 37 -15.78 -1.70 10.49
CA GLU A 37 -15.73 -0.67 9.45
C GLU A 37 -16.89 0.33 9.59
N ASP A 38 -18.06 -0.11 10.04
CA ASP A 38 -19.20 0.75 10.37
C ASP A 38 -18.89 1.61 11.60
N GLU A 39 -18.39 1.00 12.68
CA GLU A 39 -17.91 1.72 13.87
C GLU A 39 -16.81 2.74 13.53
N PHE A 40 -15.88 2.37 12.65
CA PHE A 40 -14.82 3.25 12.18
C PHE A 40 -15.39 4.49 11.47
N VAL A 41 -16.33 4.30 10.53
CA VAL A 41 -16.93 5.43 9.80
C VAL A 41 -17.72 6.32 10.76
N ALA A 42 -18.51 5.75 11.67
CA ALA A 42 -19.25 6.50 12.68
C ALA A 42 -18.33 7.32 13.60
N SER A 43 -17.27 6.69 14.16
CA SER A 43 -16.32 7.38 15.03
C SER A 43 -15.58 8.52 14.32
N VAL A 44 -15.27 8.36 13.04
CA VAL A 44 -14.62 9.41 12.23
C VAL A 44 -15.58 10.56 11.94
N GLU A 45 -16.85 10.27 11.64
CA GLU A 45 -17.89 11.31 11.46
C GLU A 45 -18.07 12.14 12.73
N ASP A 46 -18.19 11.50 13.90
CA ASP A 46 -18.36 12.19 15.17
C ASP A 46 -17.20 13.16 15.44
N ARG A 47 -15.95 12.71 15.25
CA ARG A 47 -14.78 13.58 15.46
C ARG A 47 -14.72 14.73 14.47
N LEU A 48 -15.11 14.51 13.21
CA LEU A 48 -15.18 15.58 12.22
C LEU A 48 -16.24 16.62 12.58
N ASN A 49 -17.36 16.19 13.16
CA ASN A 49 -18.42 17.09 13.63
C ASN A 49 -18.01 17.86 14.88
N THR A 50 -17.34 17.21 15.85
CA THR A 50 -16.93 17.86 17.10
C THR A 50 -15.72 18.76 16.94
N PHE A 51 -14.70 18.32 16.21
CA PHE A 51 -13.38 18.97 16.20
C PHE A 51 -12.97 19.52 14.83
N GLY A 52 -13.75 19.27 13.77
CA GLY A 52 -13.33 19.55 12.39
C GLY A 52 -12.23 18.63 11.88
N SER A 53 -11.59 17.82 12.73
CA SER A 53 -10.53 16.90 12.33
C SER A 53 -10.70 15.54 13.00
N ALA A 54 -10.51 14.48 12.23
CA ALA A 54 -10.55 13.11 12.75
C ALA A 54 -9.26 12.69 13.48
N PHE A 55 -8.23 13.55 13.49
CA PHE A 55 -6.95 13.30 14.14
C PHE A 55 -6.32 14.58 14.70
N ASN A 56 -5.61 14.47 15.82
CA ASN A 56 -4.96 15.61 16.47
C ASN A 56 -3.46 15.72 16.10
N ASP A 57 -2.79 14.57 16.00
CA ASP A 57 -1.34 14.45 15.83
C ASP A 57 -0.84 14.90 14.43
N PRO A 58 0.03 15.93 14.34
CA PRO A 58 0.63 16.38 13.08
C PRO A 58 1.44 15.33 12.33
N GLU A 59 2.03 14.34 13.01
CA GLU A 59 2.85 13.32 12.34
C GLU A 59 2.01 12.30 11.57
N LYS A 60 0.69 12.28 11.81
CA LYS A 60 -0.24 11.31 11.24
C LYS A 60 -0.89 11.77 9.93
N GLY A 61 -0.59 12.97 9.45
CA GLY A 61 -1.17 13.52 8.23
C GLY A 61 -0.79 14.98 8.01
N ALA A 62 -1.24 15.55 6.89
CA ALA A 62 -0.98 16.96 6.63
C ALA A 62 -1.75 17.84 7.64
N LEU A 63 -1.14 18.95 8.06
CA LEU A 63 -1.72 19.84 9.08
C LEU A 63 -3.09 20.38 8.69
N ASP A 64 -3.30 20.53 7.38
CA ASP A 64 -4.47 21.10 6.75
C ASP A 64 -5.53 20.04 6.39
N GLU A 65 -5.20 18.75 6.37
CA GLU A 65 -6.15 17.68 6.10
C GLU A 65 -7.02 17.36 7.32
N ALA A 66 -8.28 17.02 7.05
CA ALA A 66 -9.24 16.61 8.08
C ALA A 66 -9.15 15.12 8.46
N LEU A 67 -8.48 14.31 7.63
CA LEU A 67 -8.29 12.88 7.84
C LEU A 67 -6.80 12.55 7.90
N SER A 68 -6.42 11.63 8.79
CA SER A 68 -5.07 11.07 8.81
C SER A 68 -4.81 10.26 7.54
N GLY A 69 -3.53 10.14 7.15
CA GLY A 69 -3.11 9.29 6.03
C GLY A 69 -3.65 7.85 6.14
N LYS A 70 -3.61 7.25 7.34
CA LYS A 70 -4.15 5.88 7.56
C LYS A 70 -5.67 5.81 7.43
N GLN A 71 -6.39 6.81 7.95
CA GLN A 71 -7.84 6.90 7.81
C GLN A 71 -8.23 7.03 6.33
N SER A 72 -7.49 7.83 5.58
CA SER A 72 -7.68 7.98 4.13
C SER A 72 -7.46 6.68 3.36
N LEU A 73 -6.48 5.87 3.77
CA LEU A 73 -6.21 4.55 3.19
C LEU A 73 -7.33 3.56 3.52
N LYS A 74 -7.82 3.55 4.75
CA LYS A 74 -8.92 2.68 5.16
C LYS A 74 -10.22 3.02 4.43
N LEU A 75 -10.54 4.31 4.27
CA LEU A 75 -11.70 4.72 3.45
C LEU A 75 -11.56 4.31 1.99
N ARG A 76 -10.36 4.38 1.40
CA ARG A 76 -10.11 3.87 0.04
C ARG A 76 -10.32 2.36 -0.05
N GLU A 77 -9.96 1.62 1.00
CA GLU A 77 -10.17 0.18 1.05
C GLU A 77 -11.67 -0.16 1.12
N ILE A 78 -12.41 0.51 1.99
CA ILE A 78 -13.88 0.40 2.07
C ILE A 78 -14.52 0.74 0.72
N GLU A 79 -14.13 1.86 0.10
CA GLU A 79 -14.65 2.26 -1.22
C GLU A 79 -14.36 1.23 -2.32
N LYS A 80 -13.21 0.55 -2.27
CA LYS A 80 -12.83 -0.50 -3.23
C LYS A 80 -13.60 -1.80 -2.98
N LYS A 81 -13.76 -2.18 -1.71
CA LYS A 81 -14.58 -3.31 -1.27
C LYS A 81 -16.01 -3.12 -1.75
N ALA A 82 -16.61 -1.97 -1.45
CA ALA A 82 -17.95 -1.59 -1.90
C ALA A 82 -18.08 -1.49 -3.43
N SER A 83 -16.99 -1.23 -4.16
CA SER A 83 -17.05 -1.23 -5.62
C SER A 83 -17.01 -2.63 -6.24
N GLY A 84 -16.75 -3.68 -5.46
CA GLY A 84 -16.53 -5.04 -5.97
C GLY A 84 -15.23 -5.17 -6.78
N LYS A 85 -14.31 -4.20 -6.69
CA LYS A 85 -12.99 -4.30 -7.32
C LYS A 85 -12.04 -4.91 -6.29
N THR A 86 -12.05 -6.24 -6.21
CA THR A 86 -10.99 -6.99 -5.53
C THR A 86 -9.64 -6.50 -6.08
N ARG A 87 -8.68 -6.25 -5.18
CA ARG A 87 -7.41 -5.61 -5.53
C ARG A 87 -6.70 -6.52 -6.55
N LYS A 88 -6.75 -6.17 -7.84
CA LYS A 88 -5.74 -6.64 -8.78
C LYS A 88 -4.41 -6.23 -8.13
N PRO A 89 -3.48 -7.15 -7.83
CA PRO A 89 -2.18 -6.74 -7.33
C PRO A 89 -1.67 -5.71 -8.33
N MET A 90 -1.29 -4.53 -7.84
CA MET A 90 -0.55 -3.57 -8.65
C MET A 90 0.70 -4.32 -9.08
N SER A 91 0.64 -4.93 -10.25
CA SER A 91 1.75 -5.69 -10.79
C SER A 91 2.88 -4.69 -10.86
N ARG A 92 3.91 -4.90 -10.04
CA ARG A 92 5.15 -4.11 -10.02
C ARG A 92 5.89 -4.19 -11.37
N GLY A 93 5.32 -4.88 -12.38
CA GLY A 93 5.79 -4.93 -13.76
C GLY A 93 5.00 -4.10 -14.77
N SER A 94 3.85 -3.50 -14.42
CA SER A 94 3.18 -2.54 -15.31
C SER A 94 3.62 -1.13 -14.96
N GLY A 95 4.91 -0.88 -15.11
CA GLY A 95 5.40 0.48 -15.33
C GLY A 95 4.59 1.15 -16.43
N PHE A 96 4.58 2.48 -16.41
CA PHE A 96 4.12 3.29 -17.54
C PHE A 96 4.79 2.77 -18.82
N LYS A 97 4.16 1.80 -19.51
CA LYS A 97 4.45 1.53 -20.90
C LYS A 97 3.99 2.82 -21.58
N PRO A 98 4.89 3.65 -22.13
CA PRO A 98 4.42 4.68 -23.04
C PRO A 98 3.60 3.93 -24.08
N LYS A 99 2.32 4.30 -24.21
CA LYS A 99 1.47 3.85 -25.31
C LYS A 99 2.25 4.21 -26.58
N ALA A 100 2.94 3.23 -27.16
CA ALA A 100 3.43 3.32 -28.50
C ALA A 100 2.17 3.41 -29.36
N ASP A 101 1.93 4.60 -29.87
CA ASP A 101 1.04 4.87 -31.00
C ASP A 101 -0.42 4.45 -30.83
N SER A 102 -1.17 5.18 -29.99
CA SER A 102 -2.51 5.61 -30.40
C SER A 102 -2.44 7.10 -30.76
N ARG A 103 -2.26 7.36 -32.06
CA ARG A 103 -2.34 8.66 -32.70
C ARG A 103 -3.55 9.47 -32.20
N SER A 104 -3.31 10.47 -31.34
CA SER A 104 -3.93 11.80 -31.38
C SER A 104 -3.65 12.59 -30.10
N GLY A 105 -3.05 13.77 -30.27
CA GLY A 105 -3.16 14.88 -29.32
C GLY A 105 -1.99 15.09 -28.35
N GLY A 106 -1.17 16.10 -28.64
CA GLY A 106 -0.35 16.78 -27.63
C GLY A 106 1.16 16.62 -27.82
N GLY A 107 1.74 17.49 -28.65
CA GLY A 107 3.14 17.44 -29.02
C GLY A 107 4.13 17.76 -27.91
N PHE A 108 5.30 17.12 -27.97
CA PHE A 108 6.61 17.70 -27.72
C PHE A 108 7.62 16.87 -28.51
N LYS A 109 8.17 17.45 -29.59
CA LYS A 109 9.16 16.80 -30.45
C LYS A 109 10.45 16.61 -29.64
N ARG A 110 10.85 15.36 -29.38
CA ARG A 110 12.20 15.05 -28.88
C ARG A 110 12.99 14.37 -30.00
N SER A 111 14.23 14.81 -30.10
CA SER A 111 15.14 14.84 -31.24
C SER A 111 15.53 13.49 -31.85
N SER A 112 15.84 13.58 -33.14
CA SER A 112 16.30 12.55 -34.07
C SER A 112 17.66 11.92 -33.73
N PHE A 113 17.74 11.07 -32.71
CA PHE A 113 18.84 10.11 -32.60
C PHE A 113 18.28 8.69 -32.57
N LYS A 114 18.29 8.07 -33.75
CA LYS A 114 17.73 6.75 -34.02
C LYS A 114 18.77 5.71 -33.59
N SER A 115 18.70 5.21 -32.35
CA SER A 115 19.58 4.12 -31.92
C SER A 115 19.10 2.81 -32.55
N LYS A 116 19.72 2.45 -33.68
CA LYS A 116 19.63 1.10 -34.26
C LYS A 116 20.55 0.19 -33.45
N THR A 117 20.05 -0.31 -32.34
CA THR A 117 20.70 -1.38 -31.59
C THR A 117 19.60 -2.24 -30.99
N GLU A 118 19.47 -3.46 -31.52
CA GLU A 118 18.70 -4.52 -30.90
C GLU A 118 19.23 -4.67 -29.47
N ARG A 119 18.40 -4.31 -28.50
CA ARG A 119 18.78 -4.39 -27.08
C ARG A 119 18.97 -5.87 -26.78
N PRO A 120 20.17 -6.33 -26.35
CA PRO A 120 20.35 -7.72 -25.97
C PRO A 120 19.40 -8.02 -24.82
N SER A 121 18.54 -9.02 -25.00
CA SER A 121 17.68 -9.51 -23.93
C SER A 121 18.56 -9.97 -22.77
N PRO A 122 18.27 -9.55 -21.53
CA PRO A 122 19.08 -9.92 -20.38
C PRO A 122 19.10 -11.45 -20.25
N ARG A 123 20.30 -12.04 -20.23
CA ARG A 123 20.54 -13.48 -20.03
C ARG A 123 20.31 -13.85 -18.55
N VAL A 124 19.12 -13.59 -18.06
CA VAL A 124 18.73 -13.86 -16.67
C VAL A 124 17.75 -15.02 -16.69
N ARG A 125 18.00 -16.06 -15.88
CA ARG A 125 17.04 -17.14 -15.60
C ARG A 125 15.77 -16.51 -15.05
N ASP A 126 14.63 -16.79 -15.66
CA ASP A 126 13.35 -16.30 -15.15
C ASP A 126 13.09 -16.98 -13.80
N ILE A 127 12.84 -16.19 -12.76
CA ILE A 127 12.59 -16.72 -11.42
C ILE A 127 11.28 -17.51 -11.35
N ASN A 128 10.41 -17.35 -12.35
CA ASN A 128 9.19 -18.14 -12.50
C ASN A 128 9.46 -19.56 -13.04
N ASP A 129 10.61 -19.81 -13.68
CA ASP A 129 10.97 -21.15 -14.18
C ASP A 129 11.47 -22.10 -13.07
N ASP A 130 11.90 -21.56 -11.92
CA ASP A 130 12.39 -22.34 -10.76
C ASP A 130 11.32 -22.50 -9.65
N MET A 131 10.10 -22.03 -9.86
CA MET A 131 9.02 -22.21 -8.89
C MET A 131 8.36 -23.59 -9.12
N PRO A 132 8.47 -24.55 -8.19
CA PRO A 132 7.82 -25.84 -8.36
C PRO A 132 6.31 -25.64 -8.35
N ASP A 133 5.62 -26.09 -9.40
CA ASP A 133 4.17 -26.18 -9.43
C ASP A 133 3.71 -27.01 -8.23
N SER A 134 3.14 -26.33 -7.23
CA SER A 134 2.61 -26.96 -6.03
C SER A 134 1.29 -27.66 -6.36
N GLU A 135 1.35 -28.75 -7.10
CA GLU A 135 0.32 -29.79 -7.09
C GLU A 135 0.70 -30.81 -6.02
N THR A 136 0.08 -30.70 -4.85
CA THR A 136 -0.14 -31.85 -3.98
C THR A 136 -1.44 -31.62 -3.19
N PRO A 137 -2.34 -32.62 -3.15
CA PRO A 137 -3.65 -32.53 -2.51
C PRO A 137 -3.51 -32.52 -0.98
N ALA A 138 -4.38 -31.78 -0.29
CA ALA A 138 -4.52 -31.87 1.17
C ALA A 138 -4.93 -33.31 1.57
N PRO A 139 -4.32 -33.90 2.61
CA PRO A 139 -4.96 -33.84 3.93
C PRO A 139 -4.03 -33.93 5.18
N GLU A 140 -4.64 -33.61 6.33
CA GLU A 140 -4.34 -34.02 7.73
C GLU A 140 -3.21 -33.36 8.57
N THR A 141 -3.68 -32.61 9.58
CA THR A 141 -3.25 -32.57 10.99
C THR A 141 -1.88 -33.12 11.39
N GLU A 142 -0.97 -32.23 11.81
CA GLU A 142 -0.36 -32.14 13.17
C GLU A 142 0.74 -31.07 13.17
N ALA A 143 0.78 -30.21 14.18
CA ALA A 143 1.75 -29.12 14.28
C ALA A 143 3.11 -29.62 14.83
N PRO A 144 4.23 -29.50 14.10
CA PRO A 144 5.54 -29.77 14.67
C PRO A 144 6.08 -28.53 15.39
N LYS A 145 6.19 -28.63 16.72
CA LYS A 145 6.87 -27.67 17.59
C LYS A 145 8.37 -27.73 17.29
N VAL A 146 8.91 -26.78 16.53
CA VAL A 146 10.35 -26.63 16.32
C VAL A 146 10.89 -25.55 17.26
N GLU A 147 11.48 -25.97 18.37
CA GLU A 147 12.26 -25.13 19.27
C GLU A 147 13.57 -24.75 18.58
N THR A 148 13.72 -23.51 18.14
CA THR A 148 15.04 -22.98 17.77
C THR A 148 15.83 -22.67 19.03
N PRO A 149 17.05 -23.22 19.25
CA PRO A 149 17.84 -22.86 20.41
C PRO A 149 18.30 -21.40 20.29
N ARG A 150 17.81 -20.56 21.21
CA ARG A 150 18.25 -19.17 21.35
C ARG A 150 19.71 -19.18 21.80
N PRO A 151 20.63 -18.42 21.16
CA PRO A 151 22.02 -18.38 21.60
C PRO A 151 22.10 -17.83 23.03
N ALA A 152 22.72 -18.59 23.93
CA ALA A 152 22.72 -18.32 25.36
C ALA A 152 23.58 -17.11 25.78
N HIS A 153 24.36 -16.50 24.88
CA HIS A 153 25.30 -15.44 25.22
C HIS A 153 25.29 -14.32 24.17
N PRO A 154 25.46 -13.05 24.58
CA PRO A 154 25.59 -11.95 23.63
C PRO A 154 26.90 -12.09 22.82
N PRO A 155 26.91 -11.64 21.55
CA PRO A 155 28.10 -11.72 20.71
C PRO A 155 29.23 -10.87 21.30
N ARG A 156 30.46 -11.39 21.22
CA ARG A 156 31.68 -10.70 21.66
C ARG A 156 32.53 -10.28 20.45
N LEU A 157 32.97 -9.03 20.45
CA LEU A 157 33.87 -8.49 19.45
C LEU A 157 35.27 -9.09 19.63
N ARG A 158 35.88 -9.57 18.54
CA ARG A 158 37.30 -9.94 18.50
C ARG A 158 38.06 -8.91 17.68
N VAL A 159 39.09 -8.32 18.28
CA VAL A 159 39.99 -7.38 17.59
C VAL A 159 41.00 -8.21 16.79
N VAL A 160 40.94 -8.14 15.47
CA VAL A 160 41.93 -8.75 14.58
C VAL A 160 43.11 -7.79 14.47
N LYS A 161 44.29 -8.22 14.91
CA LYS A 161 45.50 -7.42 14.84
C LYS A 161 46.19 -7.64 13.49
N GLY A 162 46.19 -6.60 12.67
CA GLY A 162 47.09 -6.43 11.53
C GLY A 162 47.30 -4.92 11.38
N GLY A 163 48.48 -4.39 11.09
CA GLY A 163 49.74 -4.99 10.67
C GLY A 163 50.44 -3.87 9.90
N LYS A 164 51.43 -3.24 10.53
CA LYS A 164 52.45 -2.43 9.86
C LYS A 164 53.72 -2.51 10.69
N ASP A 165 54.76 -2.83 9.96
CA ASP A 165 56.07 -3.33 10.32
C ASP A 165 56.99 -2.22 10.85
N ASP A 166 57.87 -2.56 11.79
CA ASP A 166 59.19 -1.93 11.91
C ASP A 166 60.19 -2.96 12.48
N GLU A 167 61.24 -3.15 11.68
CA GLU A 167 62.54 -3.83 11.90
C GLU A 167 62.67 -5.35 11.68
#